data_AF-A0A1I0PUT0-F1
#
_entry.id   AF-A0A1I0PUT0-F1
#
_cell.length_a   1.000
_cell.length_b   1.000
_cell.length_c   1.000
_cell.angle_alpha   90.00
_cell.angle_beta   90.00
_cell.angle_gamma   90.00
#
_symmetry.space_group_name_H-M   'P 1'
#
loop_
_entity.id
_entity.type
_entity.pdbx_description
1 polymer ?
#
loop_
_entity_poly.entity_id
_entity_poly.type
_entity_poly.pdbx_seq_one_letter_code
_entity_poly.pdbx_strand_id
1 'polypeptide(L)'
;MKTNFLSPMTLALIVCGFFQSTAQIGINTSNPQASLDVLSKGNTGATKAMRINNSGNTEIVTVTDAGRVGIGTSAPQHTLHSIGTLRFEGVNAGQASGMVLTSNDNLGTATWQRAASNVVTGTLGGGYNLPFAQTSTMSYTGSSITLPPGKWMLTISLLLIPSGTLGANDWMFVRSTFSEQNLTTIGDVGVQSPDVIRPTLMSFQVVGPYTGGQKYNVATGTIQINNTSGTTKTYRYIVGATQASGTVAGAQLSGVGGSWSENAIYAIATN
;
A
#
# COMPACT_ATOMS: atom_id res chain seq x y z
N MET A 1 50.14 -96.92 -28.62
CA MET A 1 49.24 -96.35 -27.60
C MET A 1 49.37 -94.84 -27.62
N LYS A 2 48.24 -94.14 -27.42
CA LYS A 2 48.03 -92.69 -27.43
C LYS A 2 49.07 -91.91 -26.61
N THR A 3 49.35 -90.66 -27.00
CA THR A 3 48.88 -89.45 -26.28
C THR A 3 49.26 -88.17 -27.05
N ASN A 4 48.24 -87.37 -27.38
CA ASN A 4 48.35 -85.95 -27.75
C ASN A 4 48.69 -85.12 -26.50
N PHE A 5 49.44 -84.03 -26.64
CA PHE A 5 49.25 -82.84 -25.81
C PHE A 5 49.35 -81.58 -26.66
N LEU A 6 48.23 -80.87 -26.72
CA LEU A 6 48.06 -79.55 -27.33
C LEU A 6 48.65 -78.46 -26.41
N SER A 7 49.26 -77.47 -27.03
CA SER A 7 49.73 -76.20 -26.45
C SER A 7 48.55 -75.35 -25.89
N PRO A 8 48.73 -74.57 -24.81
CA PRO A 8 47.64 -73.86 -24.17
C PRO A 8 47.16 -72.68 -25.01
N MET A 9 45.84 -72.62 -25.22
CA MET A 9 45.14 -71.51 -25.85
C MET A 9 44.92 -70.41 -24.80
N THR A 10 45.58 -69.26 -24.96
CA THR A 10 45.41 -68.09 -24.08
C THR A 10 43.98 -67.58 -24.16
N LEU A 11 43.26 -67.65 -23.04
CA LEU A 11 41.91 -67.10 -22.89
C LEU A 11 42.02 -65.60 -22.57
N ALA A 12 41.74 -64.73 -23.56
CA ALA A 12 41.59 -63.31 -23.30
C ALA A 12 40.21 -63.05 -22.66
N LEU A 13 40.20 -62.74 -21.36
CA LEU A 13 39.00 -62.30 -20.64
C LEU A 13 38.69 -60.84 -21.04
N ILE A 14 37.73 -60.65 -21.94
CA ILE A 14 37.16 -59.31 -22.19
C ILE A 14 36.29 -58.97 -20.98
N VAL A 15 36.83 -58.19 -20.06
CA VAL A 15 36.05 -57.54 -19.01
C VAL A 15 35.18 -56.48 -19.70
N CYS A 16 33.95 -56.85 -20.02
CA CYS A 16 32.92 -55.88 -20.35
C CYS A 16 32.57 -55.15 -19.05
N GLY A 17 33.25 -54.02 -18.80
CA GLY A 17 32.93 -53.17 -17.66
C GLY A 17 31.45 -52.80 -17.72
N PHE A 18 30.73 -53.00 -16.63
CA PHE A 18 29.39 -52.43 -16.46
C PHE A 18 29.54 -50.91 -16.48
N PHE A 19 29.41 -50.30 -17.66
CA PHE A 19 29.23 -48.87 -17.77
C PHE A 19 27.89 -48.57 -17.10
N GLN A 20 27.92 -47.94 -15.94
CA GLN A 20 26.75 -47.26 -15.39
C GLN A 20 26.44 -46.10 -16.34
N SER A 21 25.80 -46.40 -17.47
CA SER A 21 25.24 -45.35 -18.32
C SER A 21 24.10 -44.76 -17.52
N THR A 22 24.30 -43.58 -16.94
CA THR A 22 23.18 -42.76 -16.50
C THR A 22 22.27 -42.58 -17.72
N ALA A 23 20.96 -42.81 -17.57
CA ALA A 23 19.99 -42.66 -18.66
C ALA A 23 19.69 -41.16 -18.92
N GLN A 24 20.74 -40.36 -19.06
CA GLN A 24 20.67 -38.92 -19.24
C GLN A 24 20.83 -38.55 -20.72
N ILE A 25 20.08 -37.55 -21.17
CA ILE A 25 20.17 -36.99 -22.51
C ILE A 25 20.88 -35.64 -22.39
N GLY A 26 22.12 -35.57 -22.90
CA GLY A 26 22.86 -34.32 -23.04
C GLY A 26 22.71 -33.75 -24.44
N ILE A 27 22.28 -32.49 -24.56
CA ILE A 27 22.33 -31.72 -25.81
C ILE A 27 23.46 -30.70 -25.68
N ASN A 28 24.47 -30.84 -26.54
CA ASN A 28 25.66 -29.97 -26.58
C ASN A 28 26.53 -30.01 -25.29
N THR A 29 26.42 -31.06 -24.49
CA THR A 29 27.28 -31.35 -23.33
C THR A 29 27.59 -32.85 -23.25
N SER A 30 28.83 -33.22 -22.92
CA SER A 30 29.24 -34.62 -22.68
C SER A 30 29.14 -35.04 -21.22
N ASN A 31 28.85 -34.11 -20.32
CA ASN A 31 28.74 -34.35 -18.88
C ASN A 31 27.39 -33.82 -18.36
N PRO A 32 26.26 -34.44 -18.74
CA PRO A 32 24.94 -33.96 -18.37
C PRO A 32 24.74 -33.95 -16.83
N GLN A 33 24.26 -32.83 -16.29
CA GLN A 33 23.99 -32.65 -14.86
C GLN A 33 22.51 -32.88 -14.47
N ALA A 34 21.66 -33.19 -15.44
CA ALA A 34 20.24 -33.50 -15.26
C ALA A 34 19.81 -34.65 -16.18
N SER A 35 18.61 -35.20 -15.99
CA SER A 35 18.05 -36.23 -16.89
C SER A 35 17.94 -35.76 -18.33
N LEU A 36 17.61 -34.48 -18.54
CA LEU A 36 17.75 -33.76 -19.79
C LEU A 36 18.58 -32.50 -19.50
N ASP A 37 19.77 -32.41 -20.07
CA ASP A 37 20.66 -31.27 -19.92
C ASP A 37 20.88 -30.61 -21.29
N VAL A 38 20.50 -29.33 -21.40
CA VAL A 38 20.59 -28.56 -22.64
C VAL A 38 21.55 -27.41 -22.42
N LEU A 39 22.76 -27.54 -22.97
CA LEU A 39 23.76 -26.48 -22.92
C LEU A 39 23.66 -25.61 -24.18
N SER A 40 23.15 -24.39 -24.04
CA SER A 40 23.14 -23.41 -25.13
C SER A 40 24.53 -23.12 -25.67
N LYS A 41 24.63 -22.89 -26.99
CA LYS A 41 25.87 -22.38 -27.61
C LYS A 41 26.05 -20.87 -27.44
N GLY A 42 24.93 -20.14 -27.41
CA GLY A 42 24.91 -18.70 -27.12
C GLY A 42 24.72 -18.42 -25.64
N ASN A 43 24.79 -17.14 -25.27
CA ASN A 43 24.53 -16.62 -23.92
C ASN A 43 23.74 -15.29 -23.94
N THR A 44 23.08 -14.99 -25.06
CA THR A 44 22.32 -13.74 -25.25
C THR A 44 20.85 -14.02 -25.55
N GLY A 45 20.00 -12.99 -25.52
CA GLY A 45 18.59 -13.13 -25.88
C GLY A 45 18.31 -13.35 -27.37
N ALA A 46 19.34 -13.35 -28.23
CA ALA A 46 19.18 -13.47 -29.68
C ALA A 46 18.87 -14.91 -30.15
N THR A 47 19.31 -15.90 -29.36
CA THR A 47 19.16 -17.33 -29.65
C THR A 47 18.49 -18.04 -28.48
N LYS A 48 18.09 -19.31 -28.71
CA LYS A 48 17.18 -20.06 -27.84
C LYS A 48 17.82 -21.36 -27.37
N ALA A 49 17.71 -21.61 -26.07
CA ALA A 49 18.09 -22.85 -25.42
C ALA A 49 17.03 -23.93 -25.68
N MET A 50 15.75 -23.54 -25.57
CA MET A 50 14.61 -24.41 -25.79
C MET A 50 13.53 -23.67 -26.57
N ARG A 51 12.92 -24.35 -27.54
CA ARG A 51 11.77 -23.88 -28.30
C ARG A 51 10.75 -25.01 -28.44
N ILE A 52 9.51 -24.76 -28.04
CA ILE A 52 8.39 -25.69 -28.21
C ILE A 52 7.37 -25.01 -29.12
N ASN A 53 7.01 -25.69 -30.22
CA ASN A 53 5.99 -25.23 -31.16
C ASN A 53 4.72 -26.06 -31.04
N ASN A 54 3.58 -25.47 -31.39
CA ASN A 54 2.36 -26.23 -31.67
C ASN A 54 2.38 -26.83 -33.09
N SER A 55 1.33 -27.58 -33.46
CA SER A 55 1.18 -28.20 -34.78
C SER A 55 1.08 -27.19 -35.94
N GLY A 56 0.74 -25.93 -35.66
CA GLY A 56 0.75 -24.82 -36.61
C GLY A 56 2.10 -24.09 -36.71
N ASN A 57 3.18 -24.69 -36.20
CA ASN A 57 4.53 -24.11 -36.16
C ASN A 57 4.62 -22.76 -35.41
N THR A 58 3.68 -22.49 -34.51
CA THR A 58 3.71 -21.32 -33.63
C THR A 58 4.46 -21.67 -32.35
N GLU A 59 5.44 -20.84 -31.98
CA GLU A 59 6.19 -21.00 -30.73
C GLU A 59 5.31 -20.69 -29.52
N ILE A 60 5.09 -21.69 -28.67
CA ILE A 60 4.21 -21.59 -27.48
C ILE A 60 5.02 -21.50 -26.18
N VAL A 61 6.23 -22.07 -26.15
CA VAL A 61 7.18 -21.92 -25.04
C VAL A 61 8.57 -21.65 -25.59
N THR A 62 9.23 -20.64 -25.03
CA THR A 62 10.59 -20.23 -25.35
C THR A 62 11.43 -20.22 -24.08
N VAL A 63 12.67 -20.72 -24.15
CA VAL A 63 13.73 -20.38 -23.20
C VAL A 63 14.90 -19.82 -24.00
N THR A 64 15.26 -18.55 -23.77
CA THR A 64 16.39 -17.91 -24.47
C THR A 64 17.73 -18.31 -23.85
N ASP A 65 18.82 -18.12 -24.58
CA ASP A 65 20.16 -18.39 -24.03
C ASP A 65 20.55 -17.42 -22.89
N ALA A 66 19.81 -16.32 -22.72
CA ALA A 66 19.90 -15.42 -21.56
C ALA A 66 19.03 -15.87 -20.36
N GLY A 67 18.42 -17.07 -20.42
CA GLY A 67 17.62 -17.64 -19.33
C GLY A 67 16.21 -17.06 -19.19
N ARG A 68 15.70 -16.32 -20.19
CA ARG A 68 14.34 -15.78 -20.15
C ARG A 68 13.33 -16.81 -20.65
N VAL A 69 12.23 -16.98 -19.92
CA VAL A 69 11.14 -17.88 -20.27
C VAL A 69 9.99 -17.08 -20.89
N GLY A 70 9.57 -17.48 -22.08
CA GLY A 70 8.41 -16.95 -22.78
C GLY A 70 7.29 -18.00 -22.86
N ILE A 71 6.06 -17.64 -22.50
CA ILE A 71 4.86 -18.45 -22.73
C ILE A 71 3.90 -17.66 -23.62
N GLY A 72 3.59 -18.17 -24.80
CA GLY A 72 2.84 -17.42 -25.82
C GLY A 72 3.61 -16.24 -26.45
N THR A 73 4.93 -16.16 -26.22
CA THR A 73 5.82 -15.17 -26.85
C THR A 73 7.17 -15.80 -27.20
N SER A 74 7.68 -15.44 -28.38
CA SER A 74 9.00 -15.87 -28.88
C SER A 74 10.14 -14.94 -28.46
N ALA A 75 9.82 -13.75 -27.95
CA ALA A 75 10.78 -12.70 -27.61
C ALA A 75 10.50 -12.15 -26.19
N PRO A 76 10.81 -12.92 -25.12
CA PRO A 76 10.58 -12.47 -23.76
C PRO A 76 11.44 -11.24 -23.41
N GLN A 77 10.80 -10.20 -22.87
CA GLN A 77 11.45 -8.94 -22.49
C GLN A 77 11.92 -8.93 -21.03
N HIS A 78 11.38 -9.83 -20.21
CA HIS A 78 11.74 -10.05 -18.81
C HIS A 78 12.03 -11.53 -18.55
N THR A 79 12.53 -11.84 -17.34
CA THR A 79 12.89 -13.21 -16.92
C THR A 79 11.76 -14.22 -17.15
N LEU A 80 10.53 -13.82 -16.87
CA LEU A 80 9.31 -14.53 -17.26
C LEU A 80 8.40 -13.54 -18.00
N HIS A 81 8.01 -13.88 -19.24
CA HIS A 81 7.06 -13.10 -20.03
C HIS A 81 5.98 -14.04 -20.58
N SER A 82 4.74 -13.85 -20.15
CA SER A 82 3.59 -14.59 -20.64
C SER A 82 2.61 -13.67 -21.37
N ILE A 83 2.13 -14.07 -22.54
CA ILE A 83 1.00 -13.43 -23.22
C ILE A 83 -0.23 -14.32 -23.05
N GLY A 84 -1.29 -13.78 -22.45
CA GLY A 84 -2.55 -14.49 -22.21
C GLY A 84 -3.04 -14.38 -20.77
N THR A 85 -4.04 -15.19 -20.43
CA THR A 85 -4.57 -15.27 -19.06
C THR A 85 -3.67 -16.15 -18.19
N LEU A 86 -3.28 -15.63 -17.02
CA LEU A 86 -2.57 -16.40 -16.00
C LEU A 86 -3.55 -16.89 -14.94
N ARG A 87 -3.29 -18.10 -14.45
CA ARG A 87 -4.03 -18.69 -13.32
C ARG A 87 -3.02 -19.03 -12.23
N PHE A 88 -3.24 -18.47 -11.04
CA PHE A 88 -2.47 -18.78 -9.84
C PHE A 88 -3.36 -19.61 -8.90
N GLU A 89 -2.95 -20.84 -8.62
CA GLU A 89 -3.62 -21.77 -7.71
C GLU A 89 -2.70 -22.11 -6.53
N GLY A 90 -3.28 -22.52 -5.40
CA GLY A 90 -2.51 -22.95 -4.24
C GLY A 90 -1.71 -21.84 -3.54
N VAL A 91 -1.91 -20.58 -3.94
CA VAL A 91 -1.23 -19.41 -3.34
C VAL A 91 -1.59 -19.27 -1.86
N ASN A 92 -2.88 -19.39 -1.53
CA ASN A 92 -3.43 -19.51 -0.18
C ASN A 92 -4.86 -20.08 -0.25
N ALA A 93 -5.44 -20.45 0.90
CA ALA A 93 -6.81 -21.00 0.97
C ALA A 93 -7.93 -19.99 0.66
N GLY A 94 -7.61 -18.71 0.42
CA GLY A 94 -8.56 -17.60 0.33
C GLY A 94 -8.93 -17.15 -1.09
N GLN A 95 -8.61 -17.92 -2.13
CA GLN A 95 -8.87 -17.51 -3.52
C GLN A 95 -10.38 -17.41 -3.80
N ALA A 96 -10.82 -16.24 -4.28
CA ALA A 96 -12.21 -15.99 -4.67
C ALA A 96 -12.30 -14.88 -5.73
N SER A 97 -13.46 -14.74 -6.38
CA SER A 97 -13.74 -13.63 -7.29
C SER A 97 -13.66 -12.28 -6.55
N GLY A 98 -13.01 -11.29 -7.17
CA GLY A 98 -12.84 -9.94 -6.60
C GLY A 98 -11.64 -9.78 -5.65
N MET A 99 -10.82 -10.82 -5.45
CA MET A 99 -9.56 -10.71 -4.71
C MET A 99 -8.46 -10.09 -5.57
N VAL A 100 -7.47 -9.49 -4.91
CA VAL A 100 -6.23 -9.00 -5.53
C VAL A 100 -5.03 -9.79 -5.02
N LEU A 101 -4.00 -9.90 -5.86
CA LEU A 101 -2.73 -10.48 -5.45
C LEU A 101 -1.88 -9.40 -4.77
N THR A 102 -1.61 -9.57 -3.48
CA THR A 102 -0.88 -8.59 -2.66
C THR A 102 0.43 -9.17 -2.18
N SER A 103 1.52 -8.40 -2.28
CA SER A 103 2.81 -8.75 -1.68
C SER A 103 2.65 -8.88 -0.18
N ASN A 104 3.04 -10.02 0.40
CA ASN A 104 2.92 -10.26 1.85
C ASN A 104 4.26 -10.14 2.60
N ASP A 105 5.37 -9.99 1.89
CA ASP A 105 6.70 -9.76 2.45
C ASP A 105 7.55 -8.83 1.55
N ASN A 106 8.80 -8.60 1.96
CA ASN A 106 9.80 -7.84 1.20
C ASN A 106 10.62 -8.71 0.22
N LEU A 107 10.25 -9.99 0.08
CA LEU A 107 10.88 -10.94 -0.86
C LEU A 107 10.05 -11.11 -2.13
N GLY A 108 8.86 -10.50 -2.19
CA GLY A 108 7.95 -10.55 -3.34
C GLY A 108 7.04 -11.78 -3.36
N THR A 109 6.91 -12.49 -2.23
CA THR A 109 5.85 -13.49 -2.06
C THR A 109 4.51 -12.78 -2.13
N ALA A 110 3.49 -13.44 -2.70
CA ALA A 110 2.19 -12.83 -2.88
C ALA A 110 1.06 -13.76 -2.46
N THR A 111 -0.05 -13.18 -1.99
CA THR A 111 -1.24 -13.91 -1.51
C THR A 111 -2.53 -13.28 -2.03
N TRP A 112 -3.58 -14.07 -2.23
CA TRP A 112 -4.91 -13.51 -2.51
C TRP A 112 -5.47 -12.85 -1.27
N GLN A 113 -5.84 -11.58 -1.40
CA GLN A 113 -6.43 -10.78 -0.33
C GLN A 113 -7.64 -10.02 -0.85
N ARG A 114 -8.58 -9.72 0.06
CA ARG A 114 -9.66 -8.79 -0.27
C ARG A 114 -9.03 -7.44 -0.58
N ALA A 115 -9.49 -6.78 -1.63
CA ALA A 115 -9.13 -5.39 -1.85
C ALA A 115 -9.58 -4.59 -0.62
N ALA A 116 -8.62 -3.98 0.07
CA ALA A 116 -8.86 -3.14 1.23
C ALA A 116 -8.30 -1.75 0.93
N SER A 117 -9.00 -0.73 1.42
CA SER A 117 -8.48 0.62 1.39
C SER A 117 -7.48 0.80 2.54
N ASN A 118 -6.36 1.46 2.28
CA ASN A 118 -5.43 1.82 3.35
C ASN A 118 -6.09 2.93 4.17
N VAL A 119 -6.58 2.58 5.37
CA VAL A 119 -7.22 3.50 6.30
C VAL A 119 -6.29 3.77 7.47
N VAL A 120 -6.12 5.04 7.82
CA VAL A 120 -5.43 5.47 9.05
C VAL A 120 -6.43 6.19 9.94
N THR A 121 -6.46 5.86 11.23
CA THR A 121 -7.28 6.55 12.22
C THR A 121 -6.45 7.57 12.99
N GLY A 122 -7.04 8.72 13.27
CA GLY A 122 -6.46 9.75 14.13
C GLY A 122 -6.61 9.42 15.60
N THR A 123 -5.79 10.07 16.42
CA THR A 123 -5.89 10.10 17.88
C THR A 123 -6.63 11.35 18.30
N LEU A 124 -7.71 11.21 19.07
CA LEU A 124 -8.46 12.33 19.63
C LEU A 124 -7.91 12.72 21.01
N GLY A 125 -7.68 14.01 21.23
CA GLY A 125 -7.22 14.58 22.51
C GLY A 125 -8.34 15.22 23.33
N GLY A 126 -7.97 16.14 24.22
CA GLY A 126 -8.91 16.80 25.15
C GLY A 126 -9.87 17.82 24.51
N GLY A 127 -9.57 18.28 23.28
CA GLY A 127 -10.37 19.29 22.59
C GLY A 127 -10.04 20.72 23.04
N TYR A 128 -10.21 21.69 22.14
CA TYR A 128 -9.97 23.10 22.42
C TYR A 128 -11.28 23.85 22.68
N ASN A 129 -11.31 24.64 23.76
CA ASN A 129 -12.40 25.57 24.04
C ASN A 129 -12.22 26.80 23.14
N LEU A 130 -12.92 26.84 22.01
CA LEU A 130 -12.81 27.89 21.00
C LEU A 130 -13.71 29.09 21.37
N PRO A 131 -13.15 30.26 21.74
CA PRO A 131 -13.95 31.41 22.13
C PRO A 131 -14.87 31.90 21.00
N PHE A 132 -16.05 32.40 21.36
CA PHE A 132 -16.96 33.05 20.41
C PHE A 132 -16.47 34.48 20.12
N ALA A 133 -15.53 34.58 19.21
CA ALA A 133 -14.92 35.82 18.77
C ALA A 133 -14.35 35.66 17.37
N GLN A 134 -14.09 36.77 16.68
CA GLN A 134 -13.30 36.76 15.46
C GLN A 134 -11.80 36.62 15.79
N THR A 135 -11.12 35.69 15.12
CA THR A 135 -9.66 35.53 15.20
C THR A 135 -9.08 35.12 13.84
N SER A 136 -7.83 35.49 13.58
CA SER A 136 -7.05 34.98 12.45
C SER A 136 -6.23 33.73 12.79
N THR A 137 -6.12 33.37 14.08
CA THR A 137 -5.28 32.27 14.54
C THR A 137 -6.01 30.93 14.50
N MET A 138 -5.26 29.84 14.34
CA MET A 138 -5.73 28.47 14.47
C MET A 138 -5.05 27.84 15.67
N SER A 139 -5.80 27.12 16.51
CA SER A 139 -5.33 26.58 17.79
C SER A 139 -5.40 25.06 17.79
N TYR A 140 -4.38 24.42 18.37
CA TYR A 140 -4.30 22.97 18.49
C TYR A 140 -5.39 22.40 19.40
N THR A 141 -6.07 21.38 18.91
CA THR A 141 -7.18 20.71 19.62
C THR A 141 -6.73 19.59 20.56
N GLY A 142 -5.45 19.19 20.50
CA GLY A 142 -4.98 17.96 21.15
C GLY A 142 -5.12 16.71 20.26
N SER A 143 -5.77 16.82 19.11
CA SER A 143 -6.04 15.70 18.20
C SER A 143 -5.09 15.67 17.02
N SER A 144 -4.71 14.48 16.55
CA SER A 144 -3.73 14.33 15.46
C SER A 144 -3.96 13.07 14.63
N ILE A 145 -3.28 12.96 13.51
CA ILE A 145 -3.23 11.76 12.67
C ILE A 145 -1.82 11.58 12.09
N THR A 146 -1.35 10.33 12.02
CA THR A 146 0.01 10.02 11.57
C THR A 146 -0.03 9.27 10.24
N LEU A 147 0.44 9.91 9.17
CA LEU A 147 0.27 9.43 7.79
C LEU A 147 1.62 9.03 7.16
N PRO A 148 1.73 7.82 6.61
CA PRO A 148 2.83 7.43 5.73
C PRO A 148 2.93 8.32 4.47
N PRO A 149 4.06 8.24 3.73
CA PRO A 149 4.17 8.88 2.43
C PRO A 149 3.00 8.56 1.50
N GLY A 150 2.50 9.56 0.78
CA GLY A 150 1.40 9.43 -0.16
C GLY A 150 0.32 10.50 0.01
N LYS A 151 -0.72 10.41 -0.84
CA LYS A 151 -1.89 11.28 -0.77
C LYS A 151 -2.99 10.62 0.05
N TRP A 152 -3.66 11.42 0.85
CA TRP A 152 -4.67 10.99 1.81
C TRP A 152 -5.86 11.92 1.77
N MET A 153 -7.07 11.36 1.71
CA MET A 153 -8.32 12.08 1.96
C MET A 153 -8.72 11.87 3.41
N LEU A 154 -8.67 12.93 4.21
CA LEU A 154 -9.06 12.93 5.61
C LEU A 154 -10.53 13.28 5.71
N THR A 155 -11.28 12.51 6.50
CA THR A 155 -12.64 12.84 6.92
C THR A 155 -12.63 13.18 8.40
N ILE A 156 -13.28 14.29 8.73
CA ILE A 156 -13.37 14.83 10.08
C ILE A 156 -14.85 14.96 10.44
N SER A 157 -15.25 14.38 11.57
CA SER A 157 -16.56 14.56 12.20
C SER A 157 -16.36 15.21 13.57
N LEU A 158 -17.18 16.23 13.90
CA LEU A 158 -17.11 16.99 15.14
C LEU A 158 -18.50 17.19 15.75
N LEU A 159 -18.63 16.90 17.04
CA LEU A 159 -19.65 17.42 17.93
C LEU A 159 -19.32 18.88 18.27
N LEU A 160 -20.31 19.74 18.08
CA LEU A 160 -20.24 21.16 18.39
C LEU A 160 -21.10 21.45 19.62
N ILE A 161 -20.44 21.89 20.68
CA ILE A 161 -21.05 22.15 21.98
C ILE A 161 -20.96 23.65 22.26
N PRO A 162 -21.98 24.46 21.92
CA PRO A 162 -22.02 25.85 22.34
C PRO A 162 -22.16 25.95 23.86
N SER A 163 -21.51 26.95 24.45
CA SER A 163 -21.71 27.36 25.83
C SER A 163 -21.79 28.89 25.92
N GLY A 164 -22.27 29.40 27.06
CA GLY A 164 -22.56 30.82 27.24
C GLY A 164 -23.97 31.18 26.76
N THR A 165 -24.18 32.44 26.37
CA THR A 165 -25.47 32.93 25.85
C THR A 165 -25.25 33.60 24.49
N LEU A 166 -25.82 33.03 23.43
CA LEU A 166 -25.84 33.57 22.07
C LEU A 166 -27.22 34.15 21.79
N GLY A 167 -27.28 35.42 21.38
CA GLY A 167 -28.48 36.10 20.92
C GLY A 167 -28.93 35.59 19.54
N ALA A 168 -30.13 35.99 19.12
CA ALA A 168 -30.73 35.51 17.87
C ALA A 168 -29.94 35.90 16.59
N ASN A 169 -29.13 36.97 16.67
CA ASN A 169 -28.32 37.45 15.55
C ASN A 169 -26.84 37.04 15.65
N ASP A 170 -26.47 36.30 16.69
CA ASP A 170 -25.09 35.88 16.86
C ASP A 170 -24.74 34.74 15.92
N TRP A 171 -23.62 34.87 15.21
CA TRP A 171 -23.09 33.82 14.36
C TRP A 171 -21.57 33.78 14.42
N MET A 172 -21.01 32.59 14.25
CA MET A 172 -19.58 32.37 14.09
C MET A 172 -19.32 31.30 13.03
N PHE A 173 -18.59 31.67 11.98
CA PHE A 173 -18.04 30.77 10.99
C PHE A 173 -16.65 30.31 11.44
N VAL A 174 -16.45 29.00 11.53
CA VAL A 174 -15.23 28.37 12.04
C VAL A 174 -14.57 27.58 10.93
N ARG A 175 -13.24 27.61 10.90
CA ARG A 175 -12.42 26.82 9.98
C ARG A 175 -11.53 25.88 10.78
N SER A 176 -11.15 24.78 10.16
CA SER A 176 -10.15 23.87 10.70
C SER A 176 -9.28 23.29 9.59
N THR A 177 -8.07 22.88 9.99
CA THR A 177 -7.12 22.21 9.12
C THR A 177 -6.10 21.42 9.93
N PHE A 178 -5.03 20.97 9.29
CA PHE A 178 -3.94 20.27 9.94
C PHE A 178 -2.63 21.05 9.86
N SER A 179 -1.88 21.03 10.95
CA SER A 179 -0.51 21.53 11.05
C SER A 179 0.48 20.37 11.08
N GLU A 180 1.67 20.55 10.53
CA GLU A 180 2.82 19.69 10.83
C GLU A 180 3.71 20.29 11.95
N GLN A 181 3.27 21.43 12.50
CA GLN A 181 3.72 22.09 13.74
C GLN A 181 3.97 21.07 14.87
N ASN A 182 5.08 21.09 15.61
CA ASN A 182 5.18 20.34 16.88
C ASN A 182 4.41 21.04 18.04
N LEU A 183 3.09 21.21 17.90
CA LEU A 183 2.13 21.76 18.89
C LEU A 183 1.78 20.78 20.03
N THR A 184 2.34 20.95 21.23
CA THR A 184 2.26 19.92 22.29
C THR A 184 1.16 20.18 23.32
N THR A 185 0.68 21.42 23.39
CA THR A 185 -0.32 21.85 24.37
C THR A 185 -1.60 22.29 23.65
N ILE A 186 -2.76 21.88 24.17
CA ILE A 186 -4.06 22.33 23.65
C ILE A 186 -4.10 23.87 23.71
N GLY A 187 -4.46 24.50 22.60
CA GLY A 187 -4.45 25.95 22.45
C GLY A 187 -3.19 26.52 21.79
N ASP A 188 -2.12 25.73 21.61
CA ASP A 188 -0.93 26.15 20.87
C ASP A 188 -1.33 26.66 19.48
N VAL A 189 -0.85 27.86 19.11
CA VAL A 189 -1.15 28.46 17.81
C VAL A 189 -0.37 27.72 16.72
N GLY A 190 -1.09 27.19 15.74
CA GLY A 190 -0.53 26.46 14.61
C GLY A 190 -0.81 27.14 13.28
N VAL A 191 0.03 26.84 12.29
CA VAL A 191 -0.20 27.18 10.89
C VAL A 191 -0.54 25.92 10.09
N GLN A 192 -1.27 26.10 8.99
CA GLN A 192 -1.57 25.01 8.07
C GLN A 192 -0.29 24.37 7.53
N SER A 193 -0.25 23.04 7.49
CA SER A 193 0.84 22.30 6.86
C SER A 193 0.90 22.59 5.36
N PRO A 194 2.10 22.78 4.78
CA PRO A 194 2.26 22.89 3.33
C PRO A 194 1.85 21.61 2.57
N ASP A 195 1.76 20.46 3.26
CA ASP A 195 1.29 19.21 2.66
C ASP A 195 -0.24 19.19 2.48
N VAL A 196 -0.98 20.13 3.10
CA VAL A 196 -2.43 20.25 2.91
C VAL A 196 -2.71 20.78 1.51
N ILE A 197 -3.41 19.98 0.72
CA ILE A 197 -3.85 20.28 -0.65
C ILE A 197 -5.38 20.37 -0.69
N ARG A 198 -6.00 20.47 -1.87
CA ARG A 198 -7.45 20.74 -1.97
C ARG A 198 -8.30 19.50 -1.72
N PRO A 199 -9.38 19.57 -0.91
CA PRO A 199 -9.83 20.72 -0.10
C PRO A 199 -8.92 20.98 1.10
N THR A 200 -8.62 22.25 1.39
CA THR A 200 -7.62 22.64 2.40
C THR A 200 -8.22 22.93 3.78
N LEU A 201 -9.53 23.19 3.84
CA LEU A 201 -10.24 23.60 5.05
C LEU A 201 -11.53 22.81 5.20
N MET A 202 -11.79 22.35 6.41
CA MET A 202 -13.14 21.99 6.85
C MET A 202 -13.73 23.21 7.56
N SER A 203 -15.01 23.50 7.34
CA SER A 203 -15.63 24.70 7.89
C SER A 203 -17.09 24.46 8.21
N PHE A 204 -17.58 25.18 9.21
CA PHE A 204 -18.97 25.12 9.66
C PHE A 204 -19.37 26.46 10.28
N GLN A 205 -20.66 26.67 10.44
CA GLN A 205 -21.20 27.85 11.11
C GLN A 205 -22.01 27.43 12.33
N VAL A 206 -21.88 28.20 13.39
CA VAL A 206 -22.76 28.13 14.56
C VAL A 206 -23.53 29.44 14.62
N VAL A 207 -24.83 29.35 14.89
CA VAL A 207 -25.75 30.49 14.94
C VAL A 207 -26.57 30.39 16.21
N GLY A 208 -26.85 31.52 16.84
CA GLY A 208 -27.80 31.60 17.95
C GLY A 208 -29.26 31.42 17.48
N PRO A 209 -30.23 31.49 18.41
CA PRO A 209 -30.02 31.72 19.83
C PRO A 209 -29.64 30.45 20.61
N TYR A 210 -28.78 30.63 21.61
CA TYR A 210 -28.43 29.61 22.60
C TYR A 210 -28.43 30.24 23.99
N THR A 211 -29.18 29.66 24.94
CA THR A 211 -29.31 30.19 26.31
C THR A 211 -29.08 29.08 27.35
N GLY A 212 -28.28 28.07 26.99
CA GLY A 212 -28.06 26.86 27.79
C GLY A 212 -28.79 25.61 27.27
N GLY A 213 -28.49 24.47 27.89
CA GLY A 213 -29.04 23.16 27.55
C GLY A 213 -28.27 22.38 26.49
N GLN A 214 -28.79 21.20 26.12
CA GLN A 214 -28.16 20.27 25.19
C GLN A 214 -28.53 20.57 23.72
N LYS A 215 -28.24 21.79 23.26
CA LYS A 215 -28.42 22.19 21.85
C LYS A 215 -27.10 21.98 21.10
N TYR A 216 -26.84 20.73 20.73
CA TYR A 216 -25.62 20.34 20.02
C TYR A 216 -25.83 20.36 18.50
N ASN A 217 -24.73 20.41 17.77
CA ASN A 217 -24.71 20.21 16.32
C ASN A 217 -23.56 19.28 15.94
N VAL A 218 -23.59 18.70 14.75
CA VAL A 218 -22.48 17.90 14.20
C VAL A 218 -22.01 18.53 12.90
N ALA A 219 -20.69 18.68 12.76
CA ALA A 219 -20.08 19.15 11.52
C ALA A 219 -19.15 18.08 10.96
N THR A 220 -19.30 17.79 9.67
CA THR A 220 -18.44 16.85 8.95
C THR A 220 -17.82 17.54 7.75
N GLY A 221 -16.56 17.23 7.45
CA GLY A 221 -15.91 17.69 6.24
C GLY A 221 -14.66 16.90 5.92
N THR A 222 -14.06 17.24 4.78
CA THR A 222 -12.87 16.55 4.29
C THR A 222 -11.72 17.52 4.06
N ILE A 223 -10.50 17.02 4.22
CA ILE A 223 -9.26 17.72 3.90
C ILE A 223 -8.34 16.75 3.19
N GLN A 224 -7.61 17.20 2.17
CA GLN A 224 -6.62 16.36 1.50
C GLN A 224 -5.21 16.74 1.94
N ILE A 225 -4.38 15.73 2.21
CA ILE A 225 -2.95 15.89 2.52
C ILE A 225 -2.13 15.06 1.53
N ASN A 226 -1.02 15.61 1.06
CA ASN A 226 -0.02 14.90 0.28
C ASN A 226 1.31 14.91 1.03
N ASN A 227 1.58 13.85 1.78
CA ASN A 227 2.88 13.66 2.40
C ASN A 227 3.88 13.26 1.31
N THR A 228 4.55 14.27 0.74
CA THR A 228 5.57 14.08 -0.30
C THR A 228 6.93 13.65 0.25
N SER A 229 7.07 13.60 1.57
CA SER A 229 8.32 13.14 2.19
C SER A 229 8.46 11.63 2.08
N GLY A 230 9.69 11.13 2.15
CA GLY A 230 9.96 9.69 2.20
C GLY A 230 9.69 9.04 3.56
N THR A 231 9.13 9.78 4.53
CA THR A 231 8.93 9.34 5.91
C THR A 231 7.49 9.59 6.40
N THR A 232 7.11 8.88 7.45
CA THR A 232 5.81 9.07 8.10
C THR A 232 5.81 10.37 8.90
N LYS A 233 4.74 11.17 8.79
CA LYS A 233 4.57 12.46 9.50
C LYS A 233 3.32 12.45 10.38
N THR A 234 3.33 13.21 11.47
CA THR A 234 2.16 13.45 12.33
C THR A 234 1.59 14.83 12.08
N TYR A 235 0.31 14.88 11.74
CA TYR A 235 -0.45 16.09 11.45
C TYR A 235 -1.42 16.40 12.60
N ARG A 236 -1.32 17.59 13.17
CA ARG A 236 -2.07 18.06 14.33
C ARG A 236 -3.28 18.87 13.90
N TYR A 237 -4.45 18.50 14.40
CA TYR A 237 -5.72 19.12 14.05
C TYR A 237 -5.85 20.47 14.77
N ILE A 238 -5.98 21.54 13.98
CA ILE A 238 -6.07 22.92 14.44
C ILE A 238 -7.40 23.53 14.00
N VAL A 239 -8.00 24.35 14.86
CA VAL A 239 -9.30 25.02 14.63
C VAL A 239 -9.23 26.51 14.98
N GLY A 240 -9.94 27.34 14.24
CA GLY A 240 -9.93 28.79 14.42
C GLY A 240 -10.23 29.53 13.11
N ALA A 241 -9.42 30.56 12.83
CA ALA A 241 -9.58 31.48 11.70
C ALA A 241 -11.06 31.89 11.50
N THR A 242 -11.67 32.30 12.60
CA THR A 242 -13.10 32.49 12.72
C THR A 242 -13.52 33.83 12.12
N GLN A 243 -14.77 33.90 11.69
CA GLN A 243 -15.49 35.14 11.43
C GLN A 243 -16.72 35.14 12.33
N ALA A 244 -17.11 36.25 12.92
CA ALA A 244 -18.25 36.29 13.82
C ALA A 244 -19.02 37.60 13.72
N SER A 245 -20.30 37.58 14.13
CA SER A 245 -21.13 38.77 14.32
C SER A 245 -20.52 39.76 15.30
N GLY A 246 -19.74 39.26 16.26
CA GLY A 246 -19.05 40.01 17.30
C GLY A 246 -18.44 39.08 18.34
N THR A 247 -17.75 39.65 19.31
CA THR A 247 -17.28 38.91 20.48
C THR A 247 -18.42 38.76 21.48
N VAL A 248 -18.73 37.53 21.87
CA VAL A 248 -19.73 37.24 22.91
C VAL A 248 -19.00 36.76 24.15
N ALA A 249 -18.88 37.63 25.16
CA ALA A 249 -18.11 37.36 26.37
C ALA A 249 -18.65 36.11 27.11
N GLY A 250 -17.74 35.18 27.42
CA GLY A 250 -18.08 33.92 28.09
C GLY A 250 -18.74 32.85 27.21
N ALA A 251 -18.98 33.14 25.93
CA ALA A 251 -19.44 32.13 24.98
C ALA A 251 -18.28 31.48 24.22
N GLN A 252 -18.43 30.19 23.90
CA GLN A 252 -17.42 29.39 23.19
C GLN A 252 -18.05 28.14 22.57
N LEU A 253 -17.28 27.45 21.73
CA LEU A 253 -17.49 26.03 21.45
C LEU A 253 -16.57 25.21 22.35
N SER A 254 -17.17 24.37 23.19
CA SER A 254 -16.45 23.62 24.22
C SER A 254 -15.82 22.34 23.64
N GLY A 255 -14.55 22.11 23.93
CA GLY A 255 -13.84 20.86 23.61
C GLY A 255 -13.83 20.49 22.12
N VAL A 256 -13.72 21.46 21.21
CA VAL A 256 -13.71 21.20 19.77
C VAL A 256 -12.56 20.27 19.39
N GLY A 257 -12.89 19.18 18.70
CA GLY A 257 -11.92 18.15 18.32
C GLY A 257 -11.57 17.16 19.43
N GLY A 258 -12.23 17.19 20.59
CA GLY A 258 -11.95 16.29 21.73
C GLY A 258 -12.42 14.84 21.54
N SER A 259 -12.35 14.02 22.59
CA SER A 259 -12.72 12.59 22.58
C SER A 259 -14.22 12.29 22.77
N TRP A 260 -15.11 13.08 22.15
CA TRP A 260 -16.55 12.77 22.13
C TRP A 260 -16.85 11.62 21.16
N SER A 261 -17.92 10.86 21.40
CA SER A 261 -18.25 9.66 20.60
C SER A 261 -18.62 9.95 19.14
N GLU A 262 -19.07 11.16 18.85
CA GLU A 262 -19.37 11.65 17.51
C GLU A 262 -18.13 12.19 16.79
N ASN A 263 -17.03 12.41 17.53
CA ASN A 263 -15.80 12.92 16.93
C ASN A 263 -15.02 11.79 16.26
N ALA A 264 -14.55 12.06 15.05
CA ALA A 264 -13.70 11.14 14.32
C ALA A 264 -12.74 11.91 13.41
N ILE A 265 -11.50 11.41 13.33
CA ILE A 265 -10.56 11.77 12.28
C ILE A 265 -10.06 10.46 11.69
N TYR A 266 -10.25 10.26 10.39
CA TYR A 266 -9.66 9.12 9.69
C TYR A 266 -9.26 9.54 8.27
N ALA A 267 -8.34 8.80 7.67
CA ALA A 267 -7.82 9.08 6.36
C ALA A 267 -7.85 7.82 5.50
N ILE A 268 -8.14 8.01 4.21
CA ILE A 268 -8.09 6.98 3.19
C ILE A 268 -7.01 7.35 2.19
N ALA A 269 -6.13 6.41 1.85
CA ALA A 269 -5.14 6.64 0.80
C ALA A 269 -5.82 6.87 -0.56
N THR A 270 -5.33 7.86 -1.29
CA THR A 270 -5.79 8.22 -2.64
C THR A 270 -4.60 8.17 -3.60
N ASN A 271 -4.83 7.73 -4.84
CA ASN A 271 -3.81 7.72 -5.90
C ASN A 271 -3.58 9.13 -6.49
#